data_AF-A0A1Y4DAX9-F1
#
_entry.id   AF-A0A1Y4DAX9-F1
#
_cell.length_a   1.000
_cell.length_b   1.000
_cell.length_c   1.000
_cell.angle_alpha   90.00
_cell.angle_beta   90.00
_cell.angle_gamma   90.00
#
_symmetry.space_group_name_H-M   'P 1'
#
loop_
_entity.id
_entity.type
_entity.pdbx_description
1 polymer ?
#
loop_
_entity_poly.entity_id
_entity_poly.type
_entity_poly.pdbx_seq_one_letter_code
_entity_poly.pdbx_strand_id
1 'polypeptide(L)'
;MKTTHFILPACLCCVFLLPSTPSCAQKGKTAKQIVAASTQPALTAPVRASLEKSLALPVAKTVEAALPSRQLPALTAAQEAAQAAFLKEQSRHANEIATIMNFSLNKKILNYSFTLEQERANARRLVSTLQTYQTLNLNELQENNLLEKMSGFLVNKSLQNYLLDSMVNKNYLQFLRDLANYYSLSVKFMTSYELRFIAAQDTREIFAQTALDYMKAHPHKMNLKLREIMKSPFVTGELKASLRSFIALNQILPQHESSFLTVLREAHKQHSNGLAHARTEQDITATIEIYRSSAKELEEFTKRYNRSPRWNAPLKERRLYNKLVLLIMHNQANHFKQVVPYIAHINQLLVQFPHVRMSANETMDRLQRFIQKNHRFPRSITEATEKIKVPEAELDLYESAFYWESKDKAFAAAAFELRKDLQNSANQ
;
A
#
# COMPACT_ATOMS: atom_id res chain seq x y z
N MET A 1 -39.86 31.79 42.16
CA MET A 1 -40.64 30.68 42.75
C MET A 1 -40.31 29.43 41.95
N LYS A 2 -39.50 28.52 42.51
CA LYS A 2 -39.88 27.15 42.97
C LYS A 2 -40.47 26.31 41.80
N THR A 3 -39.99 25.14 41.40
CA THR A 3 -39.11 24.14 42.03
C THR A 3 -38.70 23.08 40.98
N THR A 4 -37.48 22.57 41.17
CA THR A 4 -36.88 21.26 40.85
C THR A 4 -37.81 20.05 40.56
N HIS A 5 -37.36 19.12 39.70
CA HIS A 5 -36.86 17.80 40.14
C HIS A 5 -36.07 17.01 39.07
N PHE A 6 -34.88 16.56 39.51
CA PHE A 6 -34.02 15.50 39.00
C PHE A 6 -34.60 14.13 39.37
N ILE A 7 -34.53 13.13 38.48
CA ILE A 7 -34.33 11.70 38.83
C ILE A 7 -33.52 10.98 37.73
N LEU A 8 -32.30 10.58 38.09
CA LEU A 8 -31.60 9.31 37.75
C LEU A 8 -31.47 8.58 39.12
N PRO A 9 -31.08 7.28 39.29
CA PRO A 9 -30.39 6.35 38.37
C PRO A 9 -30.80 4.85 38.52
N ALA A 10 -30.14 3.94 37.76
CA ALA A 10 -29.55 2.64 38.20
C ALA A 10 -29.40 1.68 37.00
N CYS A 11 -28.21 1.28 36.51
CA CYS A 11 -27.15 0.39 37.05
C CYS A 11 -27.46 -1.13 37.01
N LEU A 12 -26.39 -1.90 36.76
CA LEU A 12 -26.21 -3.37 36.79
C LEU A 12 -26.67 -4.18 35.56
N CYS A 13 -25.98 -5.23 35.10
CA CYS A 13 -24.61 -5.71 35.24
C CYS A 13 -24.37 -6.79 34.16
N CYS A 14 -23.09 -7.11 33.96
CA CYS A 14 -22.50 -8.29 33.30
C CYS A 14 -23.38 -9.55 33.16
N VAL A 15 -23.17 -10.37 32.12
CA VAL A 15 -22.63 -11.77 32.19
C VAL A 15 -22.29 -12.27 30.77
N PHE A 16 -21.13 -12.94 30.66
CA PHE A 16 -20.61 -13.74 29.54
C PHE A 16 -21.57 -14.84 29.05
N LEU A 17 -21.38 -15.36 27.82
CA LEU A 17 -21.33 -16.81 27.47
C LEU A 17 -21.59 -17.06 25.96
N LEU A 18 -20.53 -17.46 25.25
CA LEU A 18 -20.58 -18.49 24.19
C LEU A 18 -20.79 -19.87 24.85
N PRO A 19 -20.99 -21.01 24.14
CA PRO A 19 -21.29 -21.28 22.72
C PRO A 19 -22.43 -22.33 22.53
N SER A 20 -22.87 -22.59 21.29
CA SER A 20 -23.19 -23.96 20.79
C SER A 20 -23.76 -23.97 19.36
N THR A 21 -23.10 -24.70 18.47
CA THR A 21 -23.69 -25.48 17.35
C THR A 21 -23.93 -26.92 17.88
N PRO A 22 -24.63 -27.89 17.20
CA PRO A 22 -24.80 -28.06 15.75
C PRO A 22 -26.14 -28.75 15.32
N SER A 23 -26.17 -29.32 14.10
CA SER A 23 -27.13 -30.32 13.55
C SER A 23 -28.27 -29.70 12.70
N CYS A 24 -28.76 -30.22 11.57
CA CYS A 24 -28.35 -31.15 10.50
C CYS A 24 -29.53 -31.13 9.48
N ALA A 25 -29.28 -31.50 8.21
CA ALA A 25 -30.27 -31.95 7.20
C ALA A 25 -31.33 -30.91 6.75
N GLN A 26 -31.85 -30.85 5.52
CA GLN A 26 -31.97 -31.80 4.43
C GLN A 26 -32.36 -31.05 3.12
N LYS A 27 -31.89 -31.61 2.00
CA LYS A 27 -32.31 -31.51 0.58
C LYS A 27 -33.67 -30.87 0.25
N GLY A 28 -33.73 -30.12 -0.85
CA GLY A 28 -34.95 -29.96 -1.66
C GLY A 28 -34.80 -28.96 -2.82
N LYS A 29 -34.73 -29.45 -4.06
CA LYS A 29 -34.77 -28.67 -5.31
C LYS A 29 -36.23 -28.48 -5.76
N THR A 30 -36.57 -27.27 -6.23
CA THR A 30 -37.42 -26.91 -7.41
C THR A 30 -37.72 -25.40 -7.35
N ALA A 31 -37.27 -24.55 -8.28
CA ALA A 31 -37.73 -24.28 -9.64
C ALA A 31 -38.63 -23.02 -9.74
N LYS A 32 -38.12 -22.03 -10.49
CA LYS A 32 -38.78 -21.00 -11.31
C LYS A 32 -39.43 -19.74 -10.68
N GLN A 33 -38.82 -18.62 -11.10
CA GLN A 33 -39.41 -17.36 -11.60
C GLN A 33 -40.14 -16.44 -10.64
N ILE A 34 -39.47 -15.32 -10.28
CA ILE A 34 -40.00 -13.97 -10.53
C ILE A 34 -38.86 -13.09 -11.03
N VAL A 35 -39.07 -12.44 -12.17
CA VAL A 35 -38.26 -11.37 -12.77
C VAL A 35 -38.95 -10.05 -12.49
N ALA A 36 -38.24 -9.09 -11.90
CA ALA A 36 -38.37 -7.63 -12.04
C ALA A 36 -37.20 -6.99 -11.23
N ALA A 37 -36.11 -6.56 -11.87
CA ALA A 37 -35.80 -5.16 -12.27
C ALA A 37 -35.83 -4.18 -11.06
N SER A 38 -34.88 -3.30 -10.76
CA SER A 38 -33.59 -2.80 -11.30
C SER A 38 -33.01 -1.96 -10.12
N THR A 39 -31.71 -1.73 -9.90
CA THR A 39 -30.75 -0.96 -10.69
C THR A 39 -29.37 -1.13 -10.05
N GLN A 40 -28.40 -1.66 -10.78
CA GLN A 40 -26.97 -1.48 -10.51
C GLN A 40 -26.32 -0.95 -11.80
N PRO A 41 -25.35 -0.02 -11.71
CA PRO A 41 -24.75 0.58 -12.89
C PRO A 41 -23.96 -0.48 -13.66
N ALA A 42 -24.25 -0.54 -14.95
CA ALA A 42 -23.66 -1.47 -15.90
C ALA A 42 -22.13 -1.29 -15.96
N LEU A 43 -21.41 -2.31 -15.50
CA LEU A 43 -20.09 -2.62 -16.05
C LEU A 43 -20.29 -2.84 -17.54
N THR A 44 -19.65 -2.00 -18.34
CA THR A 44 -19.78 -1.97 -19.78
C THR A 44 -19.47 -3.34 -20.40
N ALA A 45 -20.40 -3.81 -21.23
CA ALA A 45 -20.35 -5.07 -21.96
C ALA A 45 -19.05 -5.37 -22.78
N PRO A 46 -18.19 -4.41 -23.18
CA PRO A 46 -16.96 -4.73 -23.90
C PRO A 46 -15.93 -5.52 -23.07
N VAL A 47 -15.91 -5.35 -21.74
CA VAL A 47 -14.89 -5.99 -20.87
C VAL A 47 -15.20 -7.48 -20.68
N ARG A 48 -16.48 -7.85 -20.59
CA ARG A 48 -16.91 -9.24 -20.41
C ARG A 48 -16.85 -10.04 -21.73
N ALA A 49 -17.18 -9.40 -22.85
CA ALA A 49 -17.06 -10.00 -24.18
C ALA A 49 -15.59 -10.25 -24.59
N SER A 50 -14.65 -9.42 -24.12
CA SER A 50 -13.20 -9.62 -24.35
C SER A 50 -12.61 -10.77 -23.52
N LEU A 51 -13.23 -11.11 -22.38
CA LEU A 51 -12.85 -12.24 -21.53
C LEU A 51 -13.35 -13.60 -22.04
N GLU A 52 -14.48 -13.63 -22.75
CA GLU A 52 -15.05 -14.87 -23.30
C GLU A 52 -14.55 -15.20 -24.72
N LYS A 53 -14.19 -14.18 -25.54
CA LYS A 53 -13.59 -14.40 -26.87
C LYS A 53 -12.15 -14.91 -26.84
N SER A 54 -11.47 -14.87 -25.70
CA SER A 54 -10.09 -15.35 -25.53
C SER A 54 -9.99 -16.81 -25.02
N LEU A 55 -11.12 -17.53 -24.97
CA LEU A 55 -11.22 -18.90 -24.43
C LEU A 55 -11.45 -20.02 -25.47
N ALA A 56 -11.39 -19.74 -26.78
CA ALA A 56 -11.47 -20.78 -27.80
C ALA A 56 -10.34 -20.64 -28.83
N LEU A 57 -9.25 -21.37 -28.63
CA LEU A 57 -8.39 -21.77 -29.74
C LEU A 57 -9.18 -22.76 -30.62
N PRO A 58 -9.27 -22.55 -31.95
CA PRO A 58 -9.94 -23.49 -32.83
C PRO A 58 -9.15 -24.81 -32.88
N VAL A 59 -9.90 -25.91 -32.93
CA VAL A 59 -9.44 -27.28 -33.09
C VAL A 59 -8.60 -27.40 -34.37
N ALA A 60 -7.27 -27.32 -34.25
CA ALA A 60 -6.33 -27.47 -35.37
C ALA A 60 -5.50 -28.76 -35.28
N LYS A 61 -6.01 -29.80 -34.61
CA LYS A 61 -5.25 -31.04 -34.35
C LYS A 61 -5.28 -32.10 -35.46
N THR A 62 -5.97 -31.88 -36.57
CA THR A 62 -6.18 -32.91 -37.59
C THR A 62 -5.65 -32.60 -38.98
N VAL A 63 -4.98 -31.45 -39.21
CA VAL A 63 -4.58 -31.04 -40.58
C VAL A 63 -3.06 -31.00 -40.81
N GLU A 64 -2.23 -30.92 -39.76
CA GLU A 64 -0.75 -30.82 -39.93
C GLU A 64 -0.09 -32.11 -40.47
N ALA A 65 -0.75 -33.27 -40.38
CA ALA A 65 -0.17 -34.54 -40.84
C ALA A 65 -0.27 -34.76 -42.37
N ALA A 66 -0.88 -33.83 -43.13
CA ALA A 66 -1.16 -34.02 -44.55
C ALA A 66 -0.90 -32.79 -45.44
N LEU A 67 -0.10 -31.82 -45.02
CA LEU A 67 0.11 -30.59 -45.80
C LEU A 67 1.51 -30.51 -46.44
N PRO A 68 1.60 -30.18 -47.75
CA PRO A 68 2.85 -30.14 -48.49
C PRO A 68 3.77 -29.01 -48.02
N SER A 69 5.08 -29.25 -48.17
CA SER A 69 6.23 -28.44 -47.72
C SER A 69 6.21 -26.94 -48.08
N ARG A 70 5.33 -26.50 -48.99
CA ARG A 70 5.12 -25.09 -49.34
C ARG A 70 4.29 -24.28 -48.33
N GLN A 71 3.58 -24.91 -47.40
CA GLN A 71 2.74 -24.20 -46.40
C GLN A 71 3.41 -23.97 -45.04
N LEU A 72 4.58 -24.60 -44.80
CA LEU A 72 5.37 -24.37 -43.58
C LEU A 72 5.78 -22.89 -43.36
N PRO A 73 6.21 -22.12 -44.38
CA PRO A 73 6.57 -20.71 -44.22
C PRO A 73 5.39 -19.81 -43.82
N ALA A 74 4.18 -20.13 -44.30
CA ALA A 74 2.96 -19.40 -43.96
C ALA A 74 2.47 -19.73 -42.54
N LEU A 75 2.67 -20.98 -42.09
CA LEU A 75 2.42 -21.41 -40.71
C LEU A 75 3.41 -20.80 -39.71
N THR A 76 4.69 -20.69 -40.06
CA THR A 76 5.69 -20.00 -39.22
C THR A 76 5.41 -18.49 -39.16
N ALA A 77 5.05 -17.85 -40.28
CA ALA A 77 4.67 -16.44 -40.27
C ALA A 77 3.39 -16.18 -39.44
N ALA A 78 2.41 -17.10 -39.49
CA ALA A 78 1.21 -17.02 -38.65
C ALA A 78 1.53 -17.23 -37.16
N GLN A 79 2.47 -18.12 -36.82
CA GLN A 79 2.94 -18.33 -35.44
C GLN A 79 3.74 -17.12 -34.93
N GLU A 80 4.62 -16.55 -35.74
CA GLU A 80 5.36 -15.32 -35.42
C GLU A 80 4.42 -14.13 -35.24
N ALA A 81 3.40 -13.99 -36.10
CA ALA A 81 2.37 -12.96 -35.96
C ALA A 81 1.53 -13.14 -34.69
N ALA A 82 1.17 -14.38 -34.33
CA ALA A 82 0.47 -14.69 -33.08
C ALA A 82 1.34 -14.38 -31.84
N GLN A 83 2.64 -14.69 -31.90
CA GLN A 83 3.59 -14.41 -30.83
C GLN A 83 3.89 -12.90 -30.69
N ALA A 84 3.96 -12.16 -31.80
CA ALA A 84 4.07 -10.71 -31.81
C ALA A 84 2.81 -10.03 -31.26
N ALA A 85 1.62 -10.48 -31.67
CA ALA A 85 0.35 -10.02 -31.12
C ALA A 85 0.25 -10.30 -29.61
N PHE A 86 0.74 -11.46 -29.17
CA PHE A 86 0.83 -11.86 -27.77
C PHE A 86 1.73 -10.94 -26.93
N LEU A 87 2.95 -10.65 -27.41
CA LEU A 87 3.88 -9.73 -26.72
C LEU A 87 3.30 -8.31 -26.66
N LYS A 88 2.63 -7.88 -27.74
CA LYS A 88 1.96 -6.58 -27.81
C LYS A 88 0.82 -6.45 -26.80
N GLU A 89 0.02 -7.49 -26.61
CA GLU A 89 -1.07 -7.49 -25.63
C GLU A 89 -0.55 -7.49 -24.18
N GLN A 90 0.51 -8.26 -23.89
CA GLN A 90 1.16 -8.21 -22.57
C GLN A 90 1.76 -6.83 -22.27
N SER A 91 2.45 -6.25 -23.24
CA SER A 91 3.00 -4.90 -23.12
C SER A 91 1.90 -3.88 -22.88
N ARG A 92 0.77 -3.98 -23.60
CA ARG A 92 -0.38 -3.08 -23.41
C ARG A 92 -0.92 -3.14 -21.98
N HIS A 93 -1.20 -4.34 -21.46
CA HIS A 93 -1.72 -4.49 -20.10
C HIS A 93 -0.71 -4.06 -19.02
N ALA A 94 0.57 -4.36 -19.20
CA ALA A 94 1.62 -3.88 -18.30
C ALA A 94 1.70 -2.35 -18.31
N ASN A 95 1.60 -1.72 -19.48
CA ASN A 95 1.59 -0.27 -19.64
C ASN A 95 0.35 0.37 -19.02
N GLU A 96 -0.83 -0.24 -19.14
CA GLU A 96 -2.07 0.21 -18.49
C GLU A 96 -1.91 0.22 -16.96
N ILE A 97 -1.42 -0.89 -16.38
CA ILE A 97 -1.16 -0.99 -14.94
C ILE A 97 -0.10 0.02 -14.51
N ALA A 98 1.02 0.10 -15.23
CA ALA A 98 2.09 1.07 -14.93
C ALA A 98 1.56 2.51 -14.97
N THR A 99 0.73 2.85 -15.95
CA THR A 99 0.10 4.18 -16.07
C THR A 99 -0.79 4.48 -14.88
N ILE A 100 -1.64 3.54 -14.46
CA ILE A 100 -2.49 3.69 -13.28
C ILE A 100 -1.63 3.80 -12.02
N MET A 101 -0.54 3.04 -11.92
CA MET A 101 0.34 2.97 -10.74
C MET A 101 1.34 4.11 -10.63
N ASN A 102 1.52 4.89 -11.70
CA ASN A 102 2.39 6.05 -11.73
C ASN A 102 2.00 7.09 -10.68
N PHE A 103 2.99 7.91 -10.34
CA PHE A 103 2.88 8.94 -9.34
C PHE A 103 1.92 10.04 -9.80
N SER A 104 0.93 10.36 -8.96
CA SER A 104 0.01 11.48 -9.17
C SER A 104 0.05 12.43 -7.97
N LEU A 105 -0.41 13.66 -8.16
CA LEU A 105 -0.48 14.65 -7.07
C LEU A 105 -1.37 14.15 -5.93
N ASN A 106 -2.51 13.54 -6.24
CA ASN A 106 -3.43 12.99 -5.24
C ASN A 106 -2.77 11.86 -4.44
N LYS A 107 -2.06 10.94 -5.09
CA LYS A 107 -1.27 9.89 -4.41
C LYS A 107 -0.21 10.48 -3.49
N LYS A 108 0.52 11.50 -3.94
CA LYS A 108 1.52 12.19 -3.12
C LYS A 108 0.89 12.76 -1.85
N ILE A 109 -0.25 13.43 -1.99
CA ILE A 109 -0.94 14.06 -0.86
C ILE A 109 -1.49 12.99 0.10
N LEU A 110 -2.11 11.93 -0.43
CA LEU A 110 -2.65 10.84 0.39
C LEU A 110 -1.55 10.05 1.10
N ASN A 111 -0.41 9.83 0.46
CA ASN A 111 0.76 9.20 1.08
C ASN A 111 1.34 10.09 2.20
N TYR A 112 1.48 11.40 1.95
CA TYR A 112 1.92 12.34 2.96
C TYR A 112 0.97 12.37 4.16
N SER A 113 -0.35 12.48 3.91
CA SER A 113 -1.37 12.46 4.96
C SER A 113 -1.35 11.14 5.74
N PHE A 114 -1.16 10.01 5.07
CA PHE A 114 -1.02 8.71 5.72
C PHE A 114 0.23 8.64 6.61
N THR A 115 1.36 9.16 6.15
CA THR A 115 2.60 9.27 6.95
C THR A 115 2.34 10.08 8.23
N LEU A 116 1.63 11.20 8.14
CA LEU A 116 1.26 12.01 9.30
C LEU A 116 0.27 11.31 10.23
N GLU A 117 -0.69 10.53 9.70
CA GLU A 117 -1.58 9.70 10.50
C GLU A 117 -0.80 8.64 11.30
N GLN A 118 0.22 8.00 10.69
CA GLN A 118 1.10 7.05 11.37
C GLN A 118 1.93 7.73 12.46
N GLU A 119 2.52 8.89 12.17
CA GLU A 119 3.28 9.69 13.14
C GLU A 119 2.41 10.03 14.36
N ARG A 120 1.17 10.48 14.12
CA ARG A 120 0.20 10.77 15.18
C ARG A 120 -0.20 9.54 15.98
N ALA A 121 -0.35 8.38 15.33
CA ALA A 121 -0.65 7.12 16.02
C ALA A 121 0.51 6.67 16.92
N ASN A 122 1.76 6.83 16.46
CA ASN A 122 2.96 6.55 17.25
C ASN A 122 3.08 7.52 18.43
N ALA A 123 2.82 8.81 18.22
CA ALA A 123 2.78 9.80 19.30
C ALA A 123 1.71 9.45 20.35
N ARG A 124 0.52 8.97 19.96
CA ARG A 124 -0.50 8.49 20.90
C ARG A 124 -0.02 7.30 21.73
N ARG A 125 0.65 6.34 21.10
CA ARG A 125 1.23 5.19 21.81
C ARG A 125 2.29 5.66 22.81
N LEU A 126 3.19 6.55 22.40
CA LEU A 126 4.20 7.14 23.28
C LEU A 126 3.57 7.86 24.48
N VAL A 127 2.54 8.68 24.25
CA VAL A 127 1.78 9.32 25.35
C VAL A 127 1.18 8.27 26.29
N SER A 128 0.56 7.22 25.76
CA SER A 128 -0.02 6.15 26.58
C SER A 128 1.04 5.40 27.39
N THR A 129 2.21 5.16 26.80
CA THR A 129 3.35 4.53 27.48
C THR A 129 3.89 5.46 28.57
N LEU A 130 4.08 6.75 28.30
CA LEU A 130 4.57 7.69 29.31
C LEU A 130 3.57 7.93 30.44
N GLN A 131 2.27 7.79 30.18
CA GLN A 131 1.24 7.83 31.23
C GLN A 131 1.37 6.69 32.25
N THR A 132 1.81 5.51 31.83
CA THR A 132 2.04 4.40 32.76
C THR A 132 3.32 4.58 33.59
N TYR A 133 4.16 5.57 33.25
CA TYR A 133 5.49 5.78 33.81
C TYR A 133 5.66 7.13 34.52
N GLN A 134 4.58 7.72 35.05
CA GLN A 134 4.58 9.04 35.73
C GLN A 134 5.58 9.18 36.91
N THR A 135 6.20 8.10 37.37
CA THR A 135 7.07 8.06 38.56
C THR A 135 8.50 7.56 38.31
N LEU A 136 8.90 7.26 37.07
CA LEU A 136 10.21 6.66 36.81
C LEU A 136 11.37 7.67 36.94
N ASN A 137 12.52 7.20 37.44
CA ASN A 137 13.77 7.95 37.46
C ASN A 137 14.46 7.92 36.08
N LEU A 138 15.53 8.72 35.92
CA LEU A 138 16.23 8.90 34.65
C LEU A 138 16.90 7.61 34.12
N ASN A 139 17.31 6.71 35.00
CA ASN A 139 17.90 5.41 34.65
C ASN A 139 16.81 4.46 34.12
N GLU A 140 15.62 4.46 34.70
CA GLU A 140 14.50 3.64 34.22
C GLU A 140 13.96 4.13 32.86
N LEU A 141 14.09 5.44 32.55
CA LEU A 141 13.81 5.97 31.21
C LEU A 141 14.83 5.51 30.14
N GLN A 142 16.10 5.36 30.54
CA GLN A 142 17.16 4.82 29.68
C GLN A 142 17.00 3.31 29.48
N GLU A 143 16.74 2.55 30.55
CA GLU A 143 16.53 1.09 30.51
C GLU A 143 15.33 0.69 29.63
N ASN A 144 14.30 1.53 29.52
CA ASN A 144 13.10 1.25 28.70
C ASN A 144 13.23 1.65 27.21
N ASN A 145 14.41 2.08 26.75
CA ASN A 145 14.67 2.64 25.42
C ASN A 145 13.69 3.78 25.06
N LEU A 146 13.17 4.52 26.05
CA LEU A 146 12.17 5.56 25.82
C LEU A 146 12.76 6.77 25.09
N LEU A 147 14.01 7.13 25.40
CA LEU A 147 14.75 8.21 24.70
C LEU A 147 15.01 7.87 23.23
N GLU A 148 15.40 6.62 22.94
CA GLU A 148 15.63 6.12 21.59
C GLU A 148 14.31 6.08 20.79
N LYS A 149 13.24 5.54 21.38
CA LYS A 149 11.88 5.55 20.81
C LYS A 149 11.43 6.97 20.47
N MET A 150 11.61 7.92 21.39
CA MET A 150 11.28 9.33 21.15
C MET A 150 12.07 9.93 20.00
N SER A 151 13.35 9.57 19.87
CA SER A 151 14.20 10.07 18.79
C SER A 151 13.78 9.58 17.40
N GLY A 152 13.16 8.41 17.32
CA GLY A 152 12.65 7.84 16.08
C GLY A 152 11.24 8.30 15.68
N PHE A 153 10.45 8.86 16.60
CA PHE A 153 9.03 9.20 16.35
C PHE A 153 8.75 10.67 16.00
N LEU A 154 9.65 11.60 16.36
CA LEU A 154 9.42 13.04 16.18
C LEU A 154 10.20 13.57 14.97
N VAL A 155 9.49 14.00 13.91
CA VAL A 155 10.14 14.53 12.70
C VAL A 155 10.73 15.94 12.92
N ASN A 156 10.19 16.70 13.86
CA ASN A 156 10.66 18.05 14.17
C ASN A 156 11.79 18.01 15.21
N LYS A 157 13.03 18.14 14.73
CA LYS A 157 14.25 18.16 15.57
C LYS A 157 14.21 19.19 16.69
N SER A 158 13.64 20.38 16.47
CA SER A 158 13.56 21.40 17.52
C SER A 158 12.55 21.05 18.60
N LEU A 159 11.42 20.44 18.24
CA LEU A 159 10.47 19.92 19.21
C LEU A 159 11.07 18.72 19.94
N GLN A 160 11.72 17.82 19.22
CA GLN A 160 12.42 16.66 19.77
C GLN A 160 13.42 17.07 20.85
N ASN A 161 14.30 18.03 20.56
CA ASN A 161 15.27 18.53 21.55
C ASN A 161 14.57 19.11 22.78
N TYR A 162 13.58 19.98 22.58
CA TYR A 162 12.84 20.60 23.68
C TYR A 162 12.08 19.57 24.54
N LEU A 163 11.51 18.55 23.90
CA LEU A 163 10.81 17.45 24.57
C LEU A 163 11.79 16.52 25.32
N LEU A 164 12.97 16.26 24.75
CA LEU A 164 14.04 15.54 25.45
C LEU A 164 14.52 16.33 26.66
N ASP A 165 14.76 17.63 26.52
CA ASP A 165 15.15 18.53 27.62
C ASP A 165 14.08 18.57 28.72
N SER A 166 12.80 18.61 28.35
CA SER A 166 11.68 18.59 29.30
C SER A 166 11.61 17.29 30.10
N MET A 167 11.95 16.15 29.47
CA MET A 167 12.05 14.86 30.16
C MET A 167 13.26 14.79 31.10
N VAL A 168 14.43 15.26 30.65
CA VAL A 168 15.66 15.31 31.47
C VAL A 168 15.44 16.18 32.71
N ASN A 169 14.76 17.30 32.56
CA ASN A 169 14.43 18.22 33.64
C ASN A 169 13.21 17.79 34.49
N LYS A 170 12.70 16.56 34.31
CA LYS A 170 11.55 15.99 35.03
C LYS A 170 10.25 16.82 34.91
N ASN A 171 10.14 17.65 33.87
CA ASN A 171 8.96 18.45 33.57
C ASN A 171 7.93 17.65 32.75
N TYR A 172 7.53 16.49 33.28
CA TYR A 172 6.70 15.50 32.57
C TYR A 172 5.33 16.03 32.14
N LEU A 173 4.71 16.88 32.96
CA LEU A 173 3.41 17.48 32.63
C LEU A 173 3.51 18.46 31.44
N GLN A 174 4.58 19.25 31.40
CA GLN A 174 4.84 20.18 30.30
C GLN A 174 5.18 19.41 29.02
N PHE A 175 6.01 18.37 29.13
CA PHE A 175 6.28 17.44 28.03
C PHE A 175 5.00 16.87 27.42
N LEU A 176 4.12 16.29 28.26
CA LEU A 176 2.87 15.66 27.79
C LEU A 176 1.94 16.68 27.16
N ARG A 177 1.88 17.90 27.70
CA ARG A 177 1.09 19.01 27.16
C ARG A 177 1.60 19.43 25.78
N ASP A 178 2.90 19.63 25.63
CA ASP A 178 3.49 20.11 24.38
C ASP A 178 3.42 19.04 23.28
N LEU A 179 3.63 17.77 23.63
CA LEU A 179 3.44 16.64 22.73
C LEU A 179 1.97 16.51 22.29
N ALA A 180 1.03 16.63 23.23
CA ALA A 180 -0.39 16.59 22.92
C ALA A 180 -0.83 17.74 22.02
N ASN A 181 -0.40 18.97 22.32
CA ASN A 181 -0.76 20.16 21.56
C ASN A 181 -0.17 20.13 20.14
N TYR A 182 1.09 19.71 20.00
CA TYR A 182 1.75 19.62 18.70
C TYR A 182 1.10 18.60 17.75
N TYR A 183 0.70 17.43 18.27
CA TYR A 183 0.03 16.37 17.51
C TYR A 183 -1.52 16.46 17.56
N SER A 184 -2.06 17.51 18.20
CA SER A 184 -3.49 17.66 18.50
C SER A 184 -4.12 16.40 19.10
N LEU A 185 -3.49 15.79 20.10
CA LEU A 185 -3.94 14.55 20.73
C LEU A 185 -5.00 14.83 21.81
N SER A 186 -6.06 14.03 21.84
CA SER A 186 -6.96 13.99 22.99
C SER A 186 -6.31 13.15 24.09
N VAL A 187 -5.89 13.80 25.18
CA VAL A 187 -5.22 13.14 26.30
C VAL A 187 -6.16 13.15 27.52
N LYS A 188 -6.56 11.98 28.01
CA LYS A 188 -7.55 11.82 29.10
C LYS A 188 -7.15 12.47 30.44
N PHE A 189 -5.87 12.82 30.63
CA PHE A 189 -5.31 13.28 31.91
C PHE A 189 -5.06 14.79 32.03
N MET A 190 -5.39 15.62 31.03
CA MET A 190 -5.38 17.06 31.29
C MET A 190 -6.61 17.41 32.11
N THR A 191 -6.37 17.72 33.38
CA THR A 191 -7.36 18.07 34.40
C THR A 191 -7.97 19.46 34.20
N SER A 192 -7.63 20.20 33.14
CA SER A 192 -8.46 21.33 32.77
C SER A 192 -9.77 20.79 32.20
N TYR A 193 -10.88 21.31 32.71
CA TYR A 193 -12.24 21.07 32.23
C TYR A 193 -12.33 21.22 30.69
N GLU A 194 -11.44 22.02 30.11
CA GLU A 194 -11.29 22.34 28.70
C GLU A 194 -10.95 21.13 27.81
N LEU A 195 -10.10 20.18 28.24
CA LEU A 195 -9.64 19.09 27.36
C LEU A 195 -10.55 17.86 27.33
N ARG A 196 -11.38 17.66 28.36
CA ARG A 196 -12.50 16.71 28.30
C ARG A 196 -13.60 17.20 27.36
N PHE A 197 -13.80 18.52 27.28
CA PHE A 197 -14.73 19.15 26.34
C PHE A 197 -14.26 18.97 24.89
N ILE A 198 -12.95 19.11 24.64
CA ILE A 198 -12.33 18.88 23.33
C ILE A 198 -12.57 17.43 22.83
N ALA A 199 -12.60 16.42 23.69
CA ALA A 199 -12.91 15.05 23.24
C ALA A 199 -14.37 14.84 22.76
N ALA A 200 -15.29 15.73 23.15
CA ALA A 200 -16.69 15.72 22.73
C ALA A 200 -16.98 16.68 21.55
N GLN A 201 -16.00 17.50 21.15
CA GLN A 201 -16.13 18.48 20.08
C GLN A 201 -15.91 17.86 18.68
N ASP A 202 -16.48 18.51 17.66
CA ASP A 202 -16.18 18.23 16.24
C ASP A 202 -14.67 18.28 16.01
N THR A 203 -14.13 17.34 15.22
CA THR A 203 -12.70 17.24 14.85
C THR A 203 -12.11 18.54 14.28
N ARG A 204 -12.96 19.39 13.71
CA ARG A 204 -12.64 20.74 13.23
C ARG A 204 -12.42 21.74 14.36
N GLU A 205 -13.26 21.67 15.39
CA GLU A 205 -13.19 22.56 16.56
C GLU A 205 -11.98 22.20 17.45
N ILE A 206 -11.76 20.90 17.65
CA ILE A 206 -10.54 20.38 18.30
C ILE A 206 -9.30 20.92 17.59
N PHE A 207 -9.29 20.90 16.26
CA PHE A 207 -8.16 21.42 15.50
C PHE A 207 -7.98 22.93 15.72
N ALA A 208 -9.05 23.72 15.59
CA ALA A 208 -8.96 25.16 15.70
C ALA A 208 -8.45 25.58 17.10
N GLN A 209 -9.00 24.98 18.15
CA GLN A 209 -8.60 25.28 19.53
C GLN A 209 -7.16 24.84 19.80
N THR A 210 -6.78 23.60 19.44
CA THR A 210 -5.40 23.12 19.66
C THR A 210 -4.36 23.88 18.83
N ALA A 211 -4.74 24.41 17.66
CA ALA A 211 -3.87 25.28 16.88
C ALA A 211 -3.73 26.67 17.54
N LEU A 212 -4.80 27.27 18.03
CA LEU A 212 -4.76 28.53 18.78
C LEU A 212 -3.89 28.40 20.04
N ASP A 213 -4.14 27.38 20.86
CA ASP A 213 -3.40 27.15 22.11
C ASP A 213 -1.90 26.92 21.84
N TYR A 214 -1.58 26.15 20.79
CA TYR A 214 -0.19 25.94 20.39
C TYR A 214 0.47 27.23 19.90
N MET A 215 -0.24 28.06 19.13
CA MET A 215 0.27 29.35 18.66
C MET A 215 0.45 30.36 19.80
N LYS A 216 -0.37 30.32 20.84
CA LYS A 216 -0.16 31.14 22.05
C LYS A 216 1.12 30.73 22.81
N ALA A 217 1.38 29.42 22.91
CA ALA A 217 2.57 28.90 23.58
C ALA A 217 3.85 28.99 22.71
N HIS A 218 3.71 28.89 21.40
CA HIS A 218 4.81 28.89 20.43
C HIS A 218 4.51 29.79 19.23
N PRO A 219 4.60 31.12 19.38
CA PRO A 219 4.07 32.04 18.37
C PRO A 219 4.75 32.00 17.01
N HIS A 220 5.97 31.48 16.95
CA HIS A 220 6.73 31.32 15.71
C HIS A 220 6.64 29.91 15.10
N LYS A 221 5.89 28.99 15.72
CA LYS A 221 5.83 27.59 15.29
C LYS A 221 4.40 27.12 15.14
N MET A 222 4.12 26.53 13.99
CA MET A 222 2.84 25.89 13.72
C MET A 222 2.85 24.44 14.23
N ASN A 223 1.74 24.00 14.84
CA ASN A 223 1.55 22.58 15.17
C ASN A 223 1.52 21.71 13.89
N LEU A 224 1.53 20.38 14.03
CA LEU A 224 1.63 19.47 12.88
C LEU A 224 0.48 19.66 11.88
N LYS A 225 -0.76 19.71 12.39
CA LYS A 225 -1.95 19.79 11.56
C LYS A 225 -2.09 21.13 10.83
N LEU A 226 -1.69 22.24 11.48
CA LEU A 226 -1.62 23.54 10.81
C LEU A 226 -0.52 23.56 9.73
N ARG A 227 0.64 22.94 9.96
CA ARG A 227 1.66 22.79 8.92
C ARG A 227 1.18 21.98 7.73
N GLU A 228 0.44 20.91 7.97
CA GLU A 228 -0.19 20.10 6.92
C GLU A 228 -1.14 20.97 6.07
N ILE A 229 -2.05 21.72 6.73
CA ILE A 229 -2.99 22.63 6.07
C ILE A 229 -2.26 23.71 5.26
N MET A 230 -1.21 24.31 5.82
CA MET A 230 -0.42 25.34 5.14
C MET A 230 0.33 24.82 3.91
N LYS A 231 0.67 23.53 3.88
CA LYS A 231 1.29 22.85 2.73
C LYS A 231 0.27 22.23 1.77
N SER A 232 -0.99 22.09 2.19
CA SER A 232 -2.01 21.40 1.41
C SER A 232 -2.38 22.18 0.15
N PRO A 233 -2.45 21.56 -1.04
CA PRO A 233 -2.88 22.25 -2.25
C PRO A 233 -4.38 22.53 -2.28
N PHE A 234 -5.17 21.92 -1.39
CA PHE A 234 -6.63 22.09 -1.33
C PHE A 234 -7.08 23.36 -0.61
N VAL A 235 -6.17 24.02 0.10
CA VAL A 235 -6.48 25.23 0.86
C VAL A 235 -6.11 26.44 0.02
N THR A 236 -7.05 27.37 -0.13
CA THR A 236 -6.88 28.56 -0.98
C THR A 236 -5.69 29.42 -0.54
N GLY A 237 -5.11 30.13 -1.51
CA GLY A 237 -4.01 31.07 -1.26
C GLY A 237 -4.40 32.17 -0.27
N GLU A 238 -5.64 32.66 -0.35
CA GLU A 238 -6.20 33.67 0.54
C GLU A 238 -6.25 33.21 2.00
N LEU A 239 -6.78 32.01 2.28
CA LEU A 239 -6.81 31.48 3.65
C LEU A 239 -5.41 31.26 4.20
N LYS A 240 -4.48 30.77 3.37
CA LYS A 240 -3.06 30.66 3.77
C LYS A 240 -2.43 32.02 4.02
N ALA A 241 -2.76 33.04 3.23
CA ALA A 241 -2.26 34.39 3.44
C ALA A 241 -2.79 34.96 4.77
N SER A 242 -4.10 34.82 5.03
CA SER A 242 -4.71 35.22 6.31
C SER A 242 -4.06 34.51 7.50
N LEU A 243 -3.86 33.19 7.43
CA LEU A 243 -3.15 32.43 8.47
C LEU A 243 -1.72 32.92 8.67
N ARG A 244 -0.97 33.20 7.58
CA ARG A 244 0.39 33.77 7.68
C ARG A 244 0.39 35.13 8.33
N SER A 245 -0.59 36.00 8.03
CA SER A 245 -0.71 37.30 8.68
C SER A 245 -0.89 37.15 10.19
N PHE A 246 -1.77 36.25 10.64
CA PHE A 246 -1.93 35.97 12.08
C PHE A 246 -0.66 35.38 12.71
N ILE A 247 0.04 34.49 12.02
CA ILE A 247 1.32 33.91 12.50
C ILE A 247 2.41 35.00 12.60
N ALA A 248 2.45 35.93 11.66
CA ALA A 248 3.44 37.02 11.62
C ALA A 248 3.27 38.03 12.76
N LEU A 249 2.07 38.14 13.34
CA LEU A 249 1.81 39.02 14.48
C LEU A 249 2.58 38.61 15.74
N ASN A 250 3.15 37.38 15.79
CA ASN A 250 3.92 36.83 16.91
C ASN A 250 3.18 36.78 18.27
N GLN A 251 1.97 37.31 18.37
CA GLN A 251 1.02 37.16 19.48
C GLN A 251 -0.40 37.33 18.93
N ILE A 252 -1.27 36.37 19.23
CA ILE A 252 -2.69 36.44 18.88
C ILE A 252 -3.43 37.07 20.06
N LEU A 253 -3.78 38.34 19.94
CA LEU A 253 -4.50 39.08 20.98
C LEU A 253 -5.96 38.61 21.08
N PRO A 254 -6.61 38.72 22.25
CA PRO A 254 -7.98 38.24 22.48
C PRO A 254 -9.00 38.69 21.43
N GLN A 255 -8.89 39.94 20.97
CA GLN A 255 -9.77 40.51 19.94
C GLN A 255 -9.64 39.85 18.56
N HIS A 256 -8.55 39.13 18.30
CA HIS A 256 -8.28 38.45 17.03
C HIS A 256 -8.57 36.95 17.08
N GLU A 257 -8.85 36.39 18.26
CA GLU A 257 -9.01 34.94 18.45
C GLU A 257 -10.19 34.39 17.66
N SER A 258 -11.34 35.08 17.68
CA SER A 258 -12.54 34.65 16.96
C SER A 258 -12.32 34.60 15.44
N SER A 259 -11.65 35.62 14.89
CA SER A 259 -11.27 35.69 13.48
C SER A 259 -10.28 34.58 13.13
N PHE A 260 -9.25 34.37 13.95
CA PHE A 260 -8.25 33.33 13.72
C PHE A 260 -8.87 31.92 13.76
N LEU A 261 -9.71 31.63 14.75
CA LEU A 261 -10.45 30.36 14.84
C LEU A 261 -11.34 30.14 13.62
N THR A 262 -12.02 31.18 13.12
CA THR A 262 -12.85 31.09 11.92
C THR A 262 -12.02 30.70 10.69
N VAL A 263 -10.88 31.35 10.49
CA VAL A 263 -9.95 31.03 9.38
C VAL A 263 -9.41 29.60 9.52
N LEU A 264 -9.04 29.17 10.73
CA LEU A 264 -8.59 27.80 11.00
C LEU A 264 -9.67 26.76 10.65
N ARG A 265 -10.91 26.97 11.10
CA ARG A 265 -12.03 26.06 10.81
C ARG A 265 -12.29 25.93 9.32
N GLU A 266 -12.26 27.04 8.57
CA GLU A 266 -12.49 27.02 7.13
C GLU A 266 -11.33 26.36 6.38
N ALA A 267 -10.08 26.65 6.76
CA ALA A 267 -8.92 25.99 6.18
C ALA A 267 -8.93 24.48 6.43
N HIS A 268 -9.34 24.05 7.63
CA HIS A 268 -9.53 22.63 7.95
C HIS A 268 -10.62 21.99 7.11
N LYS A 269 -11.77 22.66 6.93
CA LYS A 269 -12.87 22.18 6.10
C LYS A 269 -12.46 22.01 4.64
N GLN A 270 -11.79 23.00 4.05
CA GLN A 270 -11.27 22.89 2.68
C GLN A 270 -10.30 21.72 2.54
N HIS A 271 -9.36 21.60 3.48
CA HIS A 271 -8.40 20.51 3.50
C HIS A 271 -9.07 19.13 3.63
N SER A 272 -10.03 18.96 4.55
CA SER A 272 -10.73 17.69 4.75
C SER A 272 -11.58 17.31 3.55
N ASN A 273 -12.24 18.28 2.92
CA ASN A 273 -13.05 18.04 1.72
C ASN A 273 -12.16 17.66 0.54
N GLY A 274 -11.03 18.36 0.37
CA GLY A 274 -10.04 18.02 -0.66
C GLY A 274 -9.45 16.62 -0.49
N LEU A 275 -9.13 16.22 0.75
CA LEU A 275 -8.69 14.85 1.05
C LEU A 275 -9.79 13.82 0.78
N ALA A 276 -11.04 14.12 1.12
CA ALA A 276 -12.17 13.23 0.82
C ALA A 276 -12.35 13.04 -0.69
N HIS A 277 -12.28 14.14 -1.44
CA HIS A 277 -12.37 14.12 -2.91
C HIS A 277 -11.22 13.34 -3.54
N ALA A 278 -9.97 13.60 -3.11
CA ALA A 278 -8.79 12.88 -3.60
C ALA A 278 -8.90 11.36 -3.42
N ARG A 279 -9.58 10.87 -2.36
CA ARG A 279 -9.80 9.44 -2.13
C ARG A 279 -10.78 8.80 -3.12
N THR A 280 -11.65 9.60 -3.74
CA THR A 280 -12.67 9.16 -4.69
C THR A 280 -12.25 9.32 -6.15
N GLU A 281 -11.07 9.88 -6.40
CA GLU A 281 -10.53 10.08 -7.74
C GLU A 281 -10.34 8.76 -8.48
N GLN A 282 -10.46 8.82 -9.81
CA GLN A 282 -10.45 7.63 -10.65
C GLN A 282 -9.10 6.89 -10.59
N ASP A 283 -7.99 7.63 -10.54
CA ASP A 283 -6.65 7.05 -10.43
C ASP A 283 -6.44 6.32 -9.09
N ILE A 284 -6.95 6.88 -7.99
CA ILE A 284 -6.89 6.29 -6.65
C ILE A 284 -7.77 5.05 -6.55
N THR A 285 -9.02 5.14 -6.99
CA THR A 285 -9.95 4.01 -6.96
C THR A 285 -9.47 2.86 -7.84
N ALA A 286 -8.94 3.15 -9.04
CA ALA A 286 -8.30 2.15 -9.89
C ALA A 286 -7.08 1.52 -9.23
N THR A 287 -6.21 2.32 -8.59
CA THR A 287 -5.05 1.80 -7.83
C THR A 287 -5.49 0.83 -6.74
N ILE A 288 -6.49 1.20 -5.94
CA ILE A 288 -7.04 0.35 -4.87
C ILE A 288 -7.55 -0.98 -5.44
N GLU A 289 -8.29 -0.93 -6.55
CA GLU A 289 -8.84 -2.14 -7.17
C GLU A 289 -7.75 -3.05 -7.75
N ILE A 290 -6.66 -2.50 -8.32
CA ILE A 290 -5.52 -3.30 -8.79
C ILE A 290 -4.88 -4.02 -7.59
N TYR A 291 -4.63 -3.34 -6.47
CA TYR A 291 -4.07 -3.98 -5.28
C TYR A 291 -5.02 -5.04 -4.71
N ARG A 292 -6.31 -4.73 -4.59
CA ARG A 292 -7.34 -5.66 -4.07
C ARG A 292 -7.46 -6.91 -4.93
N SER A 293 -7.60 -6.75 -6.25
CA SER A 293 -7.71 -7.87 -7.18
C SER A 293 -6.44 -8.71 -7.19
N SER A 294 -5.25 -8.09 -7.17
CA SER A 294 -3.98 -8.83 -7.12
C SER A 294 -3.81 -9.62 -5.83
N ALA A 295 -4.21 -9.06 -4.70
CA ALA A 295 -4.17 -9.74 -3.41
C ALA A 295 -5.06 -10.99 -3.43
N LYS A 296 -6.27 -10.88 -3.99
CA LYS A 296 -7.21 -12.01 -4.15
C LYS A 296 -6.70 -13.06 -5.14
N GLU A 297 -6.20 -12.64 -6.31
CA GLU A 297 -5.62 -13.53 -7.31
C GLU A 297 -4.42 -14.31 -6.74
N LEU A 298 -3.56 -13.63 -5.96
CA LEU A 298 -2.42 -14.26 -5.28
C LEU A 298 -2.88 -15.25 -4.21
N GLU A 299 -3.88 -14.90 -3.41
CA GLU A 299 -4.44 -15.79 -2.39
C GLU A 299 -5.06 -17.05 -3.02
N GLU A 300 -5.81 -16.92 -4.10
CA GLU A 300 -6.36 -18.06 -4.85
C GLU A 300 -5.26 -18.92 -5.46
N PHE A 301 -4.21 -18.28 -5.99
CA PHE A 301 -3.06 -18.97 -6.56
C PHE A 301 -2.29 -19.77 -5.52
N THR A 302 -1.91 -19.16 -4.39
CA THR A 302 -1.12 -19.82 -3.34
C THR A 302 -1.92 -20.95 -2.69
N LYS A 303 -3.23 -20.80 -2.50
CA LYS A 303 -4.11 -21.90 -2.03
C LYS A 303 -4.13 -23.08 -2.99
N ARG A 304 -4.14 -22.82 -4.31
CA ARG A 304 -4.22 -23.88 -5.32
C ARG A 304 -2.90 -24.59 -5.56
N TYR A 305 -1.80 -23.86 -5.59
CA TYR A 305 -0.49 -24.37 -6.04
C TYR A 305 0.53 -24.50 -4.91
N ASN A 306 0.23 -24.00 -3.71
CA ASN A 306 1.11 -24.01 -2.54
C ASN A 306 2.51 -23.42 -2.78
N ARG A 307 2.59 -22.39 -3.63
CA ARG A 307 3.82 -21.68 -4.02
C ARG A 307 3.52 -20.28 -4.54
N SER A 308 4.55 -19.44 -4.72
CA SER A 308 4.43 -18.16 -5.40
C SER A 308 4.24 -18.34 -6.93
N PRO A 309 3.59 -17.38 -7.60
CA PRO A 309 3.59 -17.28 -9.06
C PRO A 309 5.03 -17.15 -9.58
N ARG A 310 5.33 -17.79 -10.72
CA ARG A 310 6.61 -17.71 -11.42
C ARG A 310 6.46 -16.90 -12.71
N TRP A 311 7.56 -16.29 -13.15
CA TRP A 311 7.60 -15.58 -14.43
C TRP A 311 7.45 -16.54 -15.62
N ASN A 312 8.05 -17.72 -15.51
CA ASN A 312 8.21 -18.71 -16.57
C ASN A 312 7.00 -19.66 -16.70
N ALA A 313 5.82 -19.27 -16.23
CA ALA A 313 4.65 -20.14 -16.10
C ALA A 313 3.56 -19.86 -17.16
N PRO A 314 2.49 -20.70 -17.25
CA PRO A 314 1.36 -20.46 -18.14
C PRO A 314 0.77 -19.06 -17.96
N LEU A 315 0.16 -18.52 -19.02
CA LEU A 315 -0.21 -17.11 -19.16
C LEU A 315 -0.87 -16.47 -17.93
N LYS A 316 -1.80 -17.17 -17.28
CA LYS A 316 -2.50 -16.65 -16.11
C LYS A 316 -1.56 -16.39 -14.93
N GLU A 317 -0.63 -17.30 -14.68
CA GLU A 317 0.34 -17.19 -13.60
C GLU A 317 1.38 -16.10 -13.89
N ARG A 318 1.90 -16.06 -15.11
CA ARG A 318 2.86 -15.01 -15.52
C ARG A 318 2.25 -13.61 -15.46
N ARG A 319 0.97 -13.45 -15.83
CA ARG A 319 0.25 -12.16 -15.68
C ARG A 319 0.20 -11.73 -14.21
N LEU A 320 -0.12 -12.66 -13.32
CA LEU A 320 -0.12 -12.41 -11.88
C LEU A 320 1.28 -12.03 -11.38
N TYR A 321 2.33 -12.76 -11.81
CA TYR A 321 3.72 -12.41 -11.49
C TYR A 321 4.06 -10.97 -11.92
N ASN A 322 3.81 -10.60 -13.18
CA ASN A 322 4.13 -9.27 -13.71
C ASN A 322 3.39 -8.17 -12.97
N LYS A 323 2.11 -8.42 -12.66
CA LYS A 323 1.28 -7.52 -11.87
C LYS A 323 1.90 -7.28 -10.49
N LEU A 324 2.32 -8.34 -9.79
CA LEU A 324 2.97 -8.24 -8.48
C LEU A 324 4.30 -7.46 -8.55
N VAL A 325 5.13 -7.68 -9.57
CA VAL A 325 6.37 -6.92 -9.78
C VAL A 325 6.08 -5.43 -9.92
N LEU A 326 5.10 -5.05 -10.75
CA LEU A 326 4.69 -3.64 -10.90
C LEU A 326 4.17 -3.06 -9.57
N LEU A 327 3.37 -3.82 -8.82
CA LEU A 327 2.89 -3.39 -7.50
C LEU A 327 4.04 -3.12 -6.51
N ILE A 328 5.07 -3.96 -6.52
CA ILE A 328 6.25 -3.80 -5.65
C ILE A 328 7.08 -2.59 -6.10
N MET A 329 7.35 -2.45 -7.41
CA MET A 329 8.14 -1.34 -7.96
C MET A 329 7.50 0.02 -7.66
N HIS A 330 6.17 0.11 -7.76
CA HIS A 330 5.42 1.34 -7.53
C HIS A 330 4.89 1.48 -6.09
N ASN A 331 5.29 0.62 -5.15
CA ASN A 331 4.76 0.62 -3.78
C ASN A 331 4.95 1.97 -3.08
N GLN A 332 6.11 2.60 -3.22
CA GLN A 332 6.38 3.91 -2.61
C GLN A 332 5.42 5.01 -3.10
N ALA A 333 5.06 4.99 -4.39
CA ALA A 333 4.12 5.95 -4.95
C ALA A 333 2.68 5.73 -4.47
N ASN A 334 2.34 4.49 -4.09
CA ASN A 334 0.97 4.07 -3.77
C ASN A 334 0.78 3.72 -2.28
N HIS A 335 1.69 4.17 -1.42
CA HIS A 335 1.67 3.87 0.01
C HIS A 335 0.70 4.77 0.79
N PHE A 336 -0.60 4.64 0.53
CA PHE A 336 -1.65 5.37 1.24
C PHE A 336 -2.64 4.42 1.93
N LYS A 337 -3.35 4.93 2.94
CA LYS A 337 -4.14 4.16 3.92
C LYS A 337 -5.00 3.03 3.34
N GLN A 338 -5.72 3.29 2.26
CA GLN A 338 -6.66 2.35 1.65
C GLN A 338 -5.97 1.14 1.02
N VAL A 339 -4.72 1.29 0.59
CA VAL A 339 -3.96 0.26 -0.12
C VAL A 339 -3.14 -0.61 0.84
N VAL A 340 -2.77 -0.07 2.00
CA VAL A 340 -1.90 -0.71 3.00
C VAL A 340 -2.35 -2.12 3.42
N PRO A 341 -3.64 -2.40 3.68
CA PRO A 341 -4.08 -3.76 4.02
C PRO A 341 -3.76 -4.77 2.90
N TYR A 342 -3.90 -4.36 1.64
CA TYR A 342 -3.63 -5.23 0.49
C TYR A 342 -2.12 -5.41 0.27
N ILE A 343 -1.32 -4.36 0.42
CA ILE A 343 0.15 -4.48 0.40
C ILE A 343 0.62 -5.44 1.49
N ALA A 344 0.12 -5.28 2.72
CA ALA A 344 0.49 -6.13 3.84
C ALA A 344 0.11 -7.59 3.59
N HIS A 345 -1.09 -7.83 3.05
CA HIS A 345 -1.54 -9.17 2.70
C HIS A 345 -0.71 -9.82 1.57
N ILE A 346 -0.40 -9.06 0.51
CA ILE A 346 0.48 -9.53 -0.57
C ILE A 346 1.86 -9.88 -0.01
N ASN A 347 2.45 -9.00 0.78
CA ASN A 347 3.76 -9.25 1.38
C ASN A 347 3.74 -10.45 2.33
N GLN A 348 2.69 -10.63 3.11
CA GLN A 348 2.52 -11.80 3.97
C GLN A 348 2.49 -13.10 3.15
N LEU A 349 1.72 -13.14 2.07
CA LEU A 349 1.66 -14.29 1.17
C LEU A 349 3.02 -14.57 0.51
N LEU A 350 3.74 -13.54 0.08
CA LEU A 350 5.07 -13.69 -0.51
C LEU A 350 6.14 -14.11 0.51
N VAL A 351 5.97 -13.81 1.80
CA VAL A 351 6.86 -14.30 2.88
C VAL A 351 6.54 -15.76 3.21
N GLN A 352 5.26 -16.13 3.25
CA GLN A 352 4.84 -17.52 3.49
C GLN A 352 5.21 -18.45 2.33
N PHE A 353 5.12 -17.94 1.10
CA PHE A 353 5.48 -18.64 -0.12
C PHE A 353 6.60 -17.88 -0.82
N PRO A 354 7.83 -17.91 -0.28
CA PRO A 354 8.95 -17.20 -0.88
C PRO A 354 9.20 -17.75 -2.28
N HIS A 355 9.56 -16.86 -3.20
CA HIS A 355 10.01 -17.29 -4.50
C HIS A 355 11.35 -18.00 -4.33
N VAL A 356 11.33 -19.33 -4.36
CA VAL A 356 12.55 -20.13 -4.23
C VAL A 356 13.33 -19.99 -5.53
N ARG A 357 14.49 -19.34 -5.44
CA ARG A 357 15.50 -19.30 -6.51
C ARG A 357 16.70 -20.10 -6.05
N MET A 358 17.35 -20.79 -6.99
CA MET A 358 18.62 -21.45 -6.71
C MET A 358 19.67 -20.40 -6.34
N SER A 359 20.64 -20.76 -5.50
CA SER A 359 21.76 -19.85 -5.19
C SER A 359 22.54 -19.49 -6.47
N ALA A 360 23.28 -18.39 -6.47
CA ALA A 360 24.08 -17.98 -7.64
C ALA A 360 25.05 -19.11 -8.05
N ASN A 361 25.74 -19.72 -7.10
CA ASN A 361 26.66 -20.84 -7.35
C ASN A 361 25.94 -22.06 -7.93
N GLU A 362 24.84 -22.50 -7.30
CA GLU A 362 24.08 -23.65 -7.79
C GLU A 362 23.48 -23.39 -9.19
N THR A 363 23.05 -22.14 -9.43
CA THR A 363 22.56 -21.72 -10.75
C THR A 363 23.67 -21.83 -11.79
N MET A 364 24.89 -21.35 -11.49
CA MET A 364 26.01 -21.39 -12.42
C MET A 364 26.43 -22.83 -12.73
N ASP A 365 26.53 -23.68 -11.70
CA ASP A 365 26.87 -25.10 -11.87
C ASP A 365 25.86 -25.85 -12.72
N ARG A 366 24.56 -25.56 -12.54
CA ARG A 366 23.49 -26.16 -13.36
C ARG A 366 23.47 -25.57 -14.76
N LEU A 367 23.77 -24.28 -14.92
CA LEU A 367 23.84 -23.61 -16.21
C LEU A 367 24.96 -24.20 -17.07
N GLN A 368 26.16 -24.37 -16.50
CA GLN A 368 27.29 -25.02 -17.17
C GLN A 368 26.95 -26.45 -17.59
N ARG A 369 26.41 -27.27 -16.69
CA ARG A 369 25.98 -28.65 -17.00
C ARG A 369 24.89 -28.69 -18.07
N PHE A 370 23.93 -27.77 -18.02
CA PHE A 370 22.88 -27.68 -19.02
C PHE A 370 23.45 -27.34 -20.40
N ILE A 371 24.35 -26.36 -20.47
CA ILE A 371 25.01 -25.93 -21.70
C ILE A 371 25.86 -27.07 -22.28
N GLN A 372 26.66 -27.74 -21.46
CA GLN A 372 27.46 -28.89 -21.88
C GLN A 372 26.60 -30.02 -22.45
N LYS A 373 25.45 -30.29 -21.82
CA LYS A 373 24.55 -31.38 -22.24
C LYS A 373 23.72 -31.05 -23.47
N ASN A 374 23.22 -29.82 -23.56
CA ASN A 374 22.22 -29.43 -24.57
C ASN A 374 22.80 -28.56 -25.69
N HIS A 375 24.06 -28.15 -25.59
CA HIS A 375 24.77 -27.25 -26.51
C HIS A 375 24.00 -25.95 -26.78
N ARG A 376 23.29 -25.45 -25.78
CA ARG A 376 22.51 -24.21 -25.84
C ARG A 376 22.26 -23.65 -24.46
N PHE A 377 21.93 -22.36 -24.40
CA PHE A 377 21.36 -21.75 -23.20
C PHE A 377 19.95 -22.27 -22.92
N PRO A 378 19.54 -22.31 -21.63
CA PRO A 378 18.16 -22.63 -21.26
C PRO A 378 17.22 -21.60 -21.89
N ARG A 379 16.06 -22.07 -22.37
CA ARG A 379 15.09 -21.26 -23.09
C ARG A 379 14.04 -20.71 -22.14
N SER A 380 13.58 -19.50 -22.43
CA SER A 380 12.42 -18.93 -21.77
C SER A 380 11.11 -19.57 -22.25
N ILE A 381 10.03 -19.44 -21.48
CA ILE A 381 8.69 -19.85 -21.96
C ILE A 381 8.21 -18.99 -23.14
N THR A 382 8.81 -17.81 -23.35
CA THR A 382 8.59 -16.99 -24.55
C THR A 382 9.26 -17.53 -25.80
N GLU A 383 10.34 -18.30 -25.67
CA GLU A 383 10.99 -18.99 -26.79
C GLU A 383 10.40 -20.38 -27.03
N ALA A 384 9.54 -20.87 -26.12
CA ALA A 384 8.75 -22.07 -26.31
C ALA A 384 7.67 -21.79 -27.37
N THR A 385 7.94 -22.14 -28.62
CA THR A 385 6.88 -22.27 -29.63
C THR A 385 5.96 -23.43 -29.26
N GLU A 386 4.74 -23.49 -29.79
CA GLU A 386 3.77 -24.57 -29.51
C GLU A 386 4.33 -25.99 -29.75
N LYS A 387 5.43 -26.10 -30.51
CA LYS A 387 6.13 -27.35 -30.84
C LYS A 387 7.20 -27.77 -29.82
N ILE A 388 7.64 -26.87 -28.91
CA ILE A 388 8.74 -27.15 -27.96
C ILE A 388 8.23 -26.99 -26.53
N LYS A 389 7.83 -28.10 -25.91
CA LYS A 389 7.61 -28.14 -24.46
C LYS A 389 8.97 -28.00 -23.76
N VAL A 390 9.21 -26.84 -23.16
CA VAL A 390 10.39 -26.63 -22.31
C VAL A 390 10.13 -27.31 -20.95
N PRO A 391 11.02 -28.19 -20.47
CA PRO A 391 10.88 -28.81 -19.15
C PRO A 391 10.89 -27.77 -18.03
N GLU A 392 10.11 -28.00 -16.98
CA GLU A 392 10.02 -27.10 -15.82
C GLU A 392 11.40 -26.80 -15.20
N ALA A 393 12.27 -27.82 -15.12
CA ALA A 393 13.64 -27.65 -14.62
C ALA A 393 14.50 -26.70 -15.47
N GLU A 394 14.28 -26.65 -16.78
CA GLU A 394 14.99 -25.71 -17.66
C GLU A 394 14.45 -24.29 -17.49
N LEU A 395 13.13 -24.15 -17.33
CA LEU A 395 12.49 -22.87 -17.06
C LEU A 395 12.96 -22.28 -15.73
N ASP A 396 13.06 -23.08 -14.68
CA ASP A 396 13.54 -22.64 -13.36
C ASP A 396 15.03 -22.23 -13.39
N LEU A 397 15.82 -22.91 -14.22
CA LEU A 397 17.22 -22.55 -14.48
C LEU A 397 17.35 -21.23 -15.24
N TYR A 398 16.53 -21.02 -16.28
CA TYR A 398 16.49 -19.76 -17.01
C TYR A 398 16.14 -18.58 -16.08
N GLU A 399 15.10 -18.72 -15.26
CA GLU A 399 14.67 -17.65 -14.35
C GLU A 399 15.74 -17.32 -13.30
N SER A 400 16.36 -18.34 -12.73
CA SER A 400 17.44 -18.15 -11.75
C SER A 400 18.65 -17.46 -12.40
N ALA A 401 19.04 -17.88 -13.62
CA ALA A 401 20.16 -17.28 -14.35
C ALA A 401 19.87 -15.80 -14.69
N PHE A 402 18.68 -15.50 -15.21
CA PHE A 402 18.28 -14.12 -15.52
C PHE A 402 18.25 -13.22 -14.28
N TYR A 403 17.75 -13.74 -13.15
CA TYR A 403 17.76 -13.00 -11.90
C TYR A 403 19.19 -12.66 -11.45
N TRP A 404 20.10 -13.64 -11.42
CA TRP A 404 21.47 -13.44 -10.97
C TRP A 404 22.28 -12.58 -11.95
N GLU A 405 22.06 -12.69 -13.26
CA GLU A 405 22.64 -11.77 -14.25
C GLU A 405 22.28 -10.30 -13.96
N SER A 406 21.09 -10.03 -13.41
CA SER A 406 20.65 -8.67 -13.06
C SER A 406 21.11 -8.18 -11.68
N LYS A 407 21.57 -9.09 -10.80
CA LYS A 407 21.86 -8.80 -9.38
C LYS A 407 23.31 -8.98 -8.99
N ASP A 408 24.05 -9.82 -9.71
CA ASP A 408 25.43 -10.17 -9.42
C ASP A 408 26.29 -9.98 -10.68
N LYS A 409 27.22 -9.02 -10.60
CA LYS A 409 28.13 -8.69 -11.69
C LYS A 409 29.10 -9.84 -12.01
N ALA A 410 29.54 -10.61 -11.01
CA ALA A 410 30.43 -11.73 -11.21
C ALA A 410 29.71 -12.87 -11.93
N PHE A 411 28.47 -13.15 -11.51
CA PHE A 411 27.60 -14.10 -12.20
C PHE A 411 27.37 -13.67 -13.65
N ALA A 412 27.04 -12.39 -13.88
CA ALA A 412 26.80 -11.85 -15.23
C ALA A 412 28.01 -12.01 -16.16
N ALA A 413 29.22 -11.72 -15.67
CA ALA A 413 30.45 -11.89 -16.44
C ALA A 413 30.72 -13.36 -16.79
N ALA A 414 30.55 -14.28 -15.84
CA ALA A 414 30.73 -15.70 -16.09
C ALA A 414 29.67 -16.27 -17.05
N ALA A 415 28.41 -15.85 -16.94
CA ALA A 415 27.36 -16.23 -17.89
C ALA A 415 27.62 -15.69 -19.30
N PHE A 416 28.21 -14.50 -19.42
CA PHE A 416 28.61 -13.92 -20.70
C PHE A 416 29.73 -14.73 -21.38
N GLU A 417 30.78 -15.11 -20.65
CA GLU A 417 31.85 -15.96 -21.22
C GLU A 417 31.30 -17.32 -21.67
N LEU A 418 30.37 -17.93 -20.91
CA LEU A 418 29.69 -19.15 -21.35
C LEU A 418 28.92 -18.98 -22.67
N ARG A 419 28.30 -17.81 -22.93
CA ARG A 419 27.63 -17.52 -24.21
C ARG A 419 28.65 -17.42 -25.36
N LYS A 420 29.79 -16.78 -25.09
CA LYS A 420 30.87 -16.58 -26.06
C LYS A 420 31.53 -17.91 -26.42
N ASP A 421 31.81 -18.76 -25.45
CA ASP A 421 32.37 -20.10 -25.67
C ASP A 421 31.42 -20.96 -26.52
N LEU A 422 30.12 -20.89 -26.25
CA LEU A 422 29.10 -21.57 -27.04
C LEU A 422 29.10 -21.12 -28.51
N GLN A 423 29.18 -19.81 -28.76
CA GLN A 423 29.25 -19.25 -30.12
C GLN A 423 30.51 -19.66 -30.86
N ASN A 424 31.65 -19.68 -30.16
CA ASN A 424 32.92 -20.12 -30.75
C ASN A 424 32.91 -21.60 -31.11
N SER A 425 32.27 -22.44 -30.28
CA SER A 425 32.13 -23.88 -30.54
C SER A 425 31.14 -24.23 -31.66
N ALA A 426 30.23 -23.32 -32.02
CA ALA A 426 29.26 -23.52 -33.11
C ALA A 426 29.81 -23.12 -34.50
N ASN A 427 30.95 -22.42 -34.54
CA ASN A 427 31.61 -21.94 -35.77
C ASN A 427 32.83 -22.81 -36.17
N GLN A 428 33.11 -23.88 -35.42
CA GLN A 428 34.06 -24.94 -35.73
C GLN A 428 33.28 -26.17 -36.21
#